data_AF-A0A149U8K6-F1
#
_entry.id   AF-A0A149U8K6-F1
#
_cell.length_a   1.000
_cell.length_b   1.000
_cell.length_c   1.000
_cell.angle_alpha   90.00
_cell.angle_beta   90.00
_cell.angle_gamma   90.00
#
_symmetry.space_group_name_H-M   'P 1'
#
loop_
_entity.id
_entity.type
_entity.pdbx_description
1 polymer ?
#
loop_
_entity_poly.entity_id
_entity_poly.type
_entity_poly.pdbx_seq_one_letter_code
_entity_poly.pdbx_strand_id
1 'polypeptide(L)'
;MTDISPYEALGGETMVRQLCARFYTLMDTLPEAAACRAVHPPSLTRAEEKLFEYLTGWLGGPPLYTDKYGHPRLRHRHLIGVVCGRGRNP
;
A
#
# COMPACT_ATOMS: atom_id res chain seq x y z
N MET A 1 13.42 11.69 -25.15
CA MET A 1 12.21 11.26 -24.43
C MET A 1 12.36 11.73 -23.01
N THR A 2 11.46 12.57 -22.51
CA THR A 2 11.41 12.86 -21.06
C THR A 2 10.89 11.60 -20.39
N ASP A 3 11.79 10.86 -19.75
CA ASP A 3 11.42 9.74 -18.87
C ASP A 3 10.68 10.32 -17.66
N ILE A 4 9.36 10.31 -17.73
CA ILE A 4 8.50 10.66 -16.60
C ILE A 4 8.47 9.47 -15.65
N SER A 5 8.57 9.74 -14.35
CA SER A 5 8.45 8.69 -13.36
C SER A 5 7.06 8.03 -13.44
N PRO A 6 6.92 6.74 -13.10
CA PRO A 6 5.60 6.12 -12.96
C PRO A 6 4.67 6.90 -12.03
N TYR A 7 5.23 7.54 -11.00
CA TYR A 7 4.51 8.43 -10.09
C TYR A 7 3.88 9.62 -10.84
N GLU A 8 4.64 10.32 -11.66
CA GLU A 8 4.14 11.45 -12.46
C GLU A 8 3.16 10.97 -13.54
N ALA A 9 3.46 9.87 -14.22
CA ALA A 9 2.60 9.28 -15.24
C ALA A 9 1.22 8.86 -14.68
N LEU A 10 1.17 8.43 -13.42
CA LEU A 10 -0.06 8.04 -12.74
C LEU A 10 -0.91 9.24 -12.30
N GLY A 11 -0.35 10.46 -12.29
CA GLY A 11 -1.01 11.67 -11.77
C GLY A 11 -0.56 12.08 -10.37
N GLY A 12 0.58 11.58 -9.91
CA GLY A 12 1.25 12.02 -8.68
C GLY A 12 0.48 11.70 -7.40
N GLU A 13 0.62 12.59 -6.41
CA GLU A 13 0.17 12.36 -5.04
C GLU A 13 -1.33 12.01 -4.96
N THR A 14 -2.16 12.81 -5.64
CA THR A 14 -3.62 12.67 -5.57
C THR A 14 -4.07 11.30 -6.04
N MET A 15 -3.50 10.80 -7.14
CA MET A 15 -3.86 9.50 -7.69
C MET A 15 -3.37 8.35 -6.82
N VAL A 16 -2.17 8.45 -6.25
CA VAL A 16 -1.66 7.44 -5.30
C VAL A 16 -2.52 7.41 -4.02
N ARG A 17 -2.97 8.56 -3.50
CA ARG A 17 -3.89 8.62 -2.36
C ARG A 17 -5.23 7.97 -2.68
N GLN A 18 -5.83 8.30 -3.82
CA GLN A 18 -7.10 7.70 -4.24
C GLN A 18 -6.98 6.18 -4.43
N LEU A 19 -5.86 5.71 -4.99
CA LEU A 19 -5.57 4.29 -5.13
C LEU A 19 -5.52 3.59 -3.76
N CYS A 20 -4.80 4.16 -2.80
CA CYS A 20 -4.68 3.59 -1.44
C CYS A 20 -6.03 3.57 -0.72
N ALA A 21 -6.77 4.68 -0.77
CA ALA A 21 -8.10 4.78 -0.17
C ALA A 21 -9.06 3.74 -0.77
N ARG A 22 -9.06 3.61 -2.11
CA ARG A 22 -9.89 2.61 -2.79
C ARG A 22 -9.48 1.19 -2.42
N PHE A 23 -8.19 0.91 -2.33
CA PHE A 23 -7.68 -0.41 -1.93
C PHE A 23 -8.19 -0.83 -0.55
N TYR A 24 -8.07 0.04 0.47
CA TYR A 24 -8.55 -0.29 1.81
C TYR A 24 -10.08 -0.29 1.92
N THR A 25 -10.78 0.55 1.14
CA THR A 25 -12.24 0.49 1.01
C THR A 25 -12.69 -0.88 0.48
N LEU A 26 -12.02 -1.39 -0.56
CA LEU A 26 -12.33 -2.71 -1.11
C LEU A 26 -12.00 -3.82 -0.12
N MET A 27 -10.87 -3.73 0.58
CA MET A 27 -10.49 -4.70 1.62
C MET A 27 -11.53 -4.78 2.75
N ASP A 28 -12.13 -3.65 3.15
CA ASP A 28 -13.11 -3.57 4.24
C ASP A 28 -14.52 -4.01 3.81
N THR A 29 -14.85 -3.91 2.52
CA THR A 29 -16.22 -4.12 2.01
C THR A 29 -16.42 -5.46 1.30
N LEU A 30 -15.37 -6.01 0.67
CA LEU A 30 -15.50 -7.23 -0.12
C LEU A 30 -15.43 -8.49 0.75
N PRO A 31 -16.41 -9.42 0.65
CA PRO A 31 -16.40 -10.66 1.44
C PRO A 31 -15.19 -11.55 1.13
N GLU A 32 -14.70 -11.55 -0.11
CA GLU A 32 -13.49 -12.26 -0.52
C GLU A 32 -12.22 -11.71 0.15
N ALA A 33 -12.22 -10.46 0.59
CA ALA A 33 -11.11 -9.83 1.29
C ALA A 33 -11.17 -10.03 2.82
N ALA A 34 -12.21 -10.67 3.36
CA ALA A 34 -12.42 -10.80 4.81
C ALA A 34 -11.22 -11.41 5.55
N ALA A 35 -10.56 -12.42 4.96
CA ALA A 35 -9.37 -13.03 5.54
C ALA A 35 -8.18 -12.06 5.60
N CYS A 36 -8.02 -11.19 4.58
CA CYS A 36 -7.02 -10.14 4.58
C CYS A 36 -7.38 -9.03 5.57
N ARG A 37 -8.66 -8.66 5.65
CA ARG A 37 -9.14 -7.64 6.58
C ARG A 37 -8.95 -8.05 8.05
N ALA A 38 -9.12 -9.32 8.36
CA ALA A 38 -9.02 -9.87 9.71
C ALA A 38 -7.62 -9.74 10.34
N VAL A 39 -6.56 -9.64 9.53
CA VAL A 39 -5.19 -9.43 10.05
C VAL A 39 -4.86 -7.95 10.28
N HIS A 40 -5.73 -7.04 9.84
CA HIS A 40 -5.54 -5.60 10.02
C HIS A 40 -6.19 -5.11 11.33
N PRO A 41 -5.65 -4.05 11.95
CA PRO A 41 -6.29 -3.41 13.09
C PRO A 41 -7.72 -2.93 12.77
N PRO A 42 -8.56 -2.65 13.78
CA PRO A 42 -9.91 -2.12 13.56
C PRO A 42 -9.92 -0.84 12.71
N SER A 43 -8.96 0.06 12.93
CA SER A 43 -8.75 1.24 12.09
C SER A 43 -7.69 0.98 11.02
N LEU A 44 -8.05 1.28 9.76
CA LEU A 44 -7.19 1.15 8.59
C LEU A 44 -6.41 2.43 8.25
N THR A 45 -6.74 3.56 8.86
CA THR A 45 -6.18 4.89 8.53
C THR A 45 -4.65 4.87 8.49
N ARG A 46 -4.01 4.31 9.53
CA ARG A 46 -2.54 4.24 9.60
C ARG A 46 -1.94 3.25 8.59
N ALA A 47 -2.69 2.20 8.23
CA ALA A 47 -2.25 1.22 7.24
C ALA A 47 -2.31 1.82 5.82
N GLU A 48 -3.35 2.62 5.56
CA GLU A 48 -3.51 3.42 4.35
C GLU A 48 -2.40 4.45 4.17
N GLU A 49 -2.12 5.24 5.20
CA GLU A 49 -1.03 6.23 5.17
C GLU A 49 0.32 5.58 4.87
N LYS A 50 0.63 4.44 5.52
CA LYS A 50 1.89 3.72 5.28
C LYS A 50 1.97 3.16 3.87
N LEU A 51 0.85 2.67 3.31
CA LEU A 51 0.82 2.19 1.93
C LEU A 51 1.05 3.34 0.96
N PHE A 52 0.42 4.49 1.19
CA PHE A 52 0.62 5.70 0.40
C PHE A 52 2.09 6.15 0.44
N GLU A 53 2.68 6.26 1.62
CA GLU A 53 4.09 6.64 1.80
C GLU A 53 5.02 5.68 1.06
N TYR A 54 4.71 4.38 1.12
CA TYR A 54 5.49 3.34 0.45
C TYR A 54 5.38 3.43 -1.08
N LEU A 55 4.15 3.48 -1.61
CA LEU A 55 3.92 3.53 -3.06
C LEU A 55 4.45 4.82 -3.68
N THR A 56 4.37 5.94 -2.96
CA THR A 56 4.92 7.23 -3.42
C THR A 56 6.41 7.11 -3.72
N GLY A 57 7.21 6.59 -2.78
CA GLY A 57 8.64 6.39 -3.01
C GLY A 57 8.94 5.26 -4.01
N TRP A 58 8.13 4.19 -4.00
CA TRP A 58 8.34 3.05 -4.89
C TRP A 58 8.07 3.36 -6.37
N LEU A 59 7.10 4.24 -6.66
CA LEU A 59 6.76 4.69 -8.02
C LEU A 59 7.72 5.77 -8.56
N GLY A 60 8.75 6.16 -7.79
CA GLY A 60 9.71 7.19 -8.18
C GLY A 60 9.36 8.61 -7.74
N GLY A 61 8.37 8.77 -6.86
CA GLY A 61 8.10 10.03 -6.17
C GLY A 61 8.99 10.24 -4.93
N PRO A 62 8.64 11.20 -4.05
CA PRO A 62 9.44 11.49 -2.87
C PRO A 62 9.54 10.27 -1.92
N PRO A 63 10.70 10.03 -1.27
CA PRO A 63 10.95 8.83 -0.46
C PRO A 63 10.31 8.86 0.94
N LEU A 64 9.03 9.26 1.03
CA LEU A 64 8.30 9.51 2.28
C LEU A 64 8.39 8.35 3.29
N TYR A 65 8.31 7.12 2.82
CA TYR A 65 8.40 5.94 3.68
C TYR A 65 9.82 5.71 4.21
N THR A 66 10.83 5.79 3.34
CA THR A 66 12.21 5.50 3.72
C THR A 66 12.73 6.55 4.70
N ASP A 67 12.33 7.81 4.51
CA ASP A 67 12.69 8.92 5.41
C ASP A 67 12.12 8.72 6.82
N LYS A 68 10.91 8.17 6.95
CA LYS A 68 10.24 7.95 8.24
C LYS A 68 10.57 6.62 8.91
N TYR A 69 10.74 5.54 8.15
CA TYR A 69 10.83 4.18 8.70
C TYR A 69 12.08 3.41 8.28
N GLY A 70 12.98 4.03 7.53
CA GLY A 70 14.16 3.39 6.96
C GLY A 70 13.82 2.33 5.91
N HIS A 71 14.76 1.42 5.66
CA HIS A 71 14.66 0.46 4.56
C HIS A 71 13.36 -0.40 4.63
N PRO A 72 12.59 -0.53 3.53
CA PRO A 72 11.25 -1.13 3.55
C PRO A 72 11.14 -2.53 4.14
N ARG A 73 12.13 -3.39 3.89
CA ARG A 73 12.24 -4.78 4.42
C ARG A 73 10.89 -5.50 4.48
N LEU A 74 10.11 -5.41 3.40
CA LEU A 74 8.70 -5.78 3.37
C LEU A 74 8.46 -7.22 3.82
N ARG A 75 9.25 -8.17 3.31
CA ARG A 75 9.17 -9.58 3.72
C ARG A 75 9.25 -9.74 5.23
N HIS A 76 10.22 -9.10 5.88
CA HIS A 76 10.39 -9.22 7.34
C HIS A 76 9.23 -8.59 8.12
N ARG A 77 8.70 -7.45 7.65
CA ARG A 77 7.58 -6.75 8.30
C ARG A 77 6.21 -7.45 8.09
N HIS A 78 6.08 -8.29 7.07
CA HIS A 78 4.86 -9.07 6.79
C HIS A 78 4.92 -10.50 7.36
N LEU A 79 6.00 -10.91 8.03
CA LEU A 79 6.05 -12.21 8.75
C LEU A 79 5.23 -12.21 10.05
N ILE A 80 4.89 -11.03 10.57
CA ILE A 80 4.19 -10.86 11.86
C ILE A 80 2.67 -11.02 11.70
N GLY A 81 2.16 -10.82 10.47
CA GLY A 81 0.80 -11.18 10.10
C GLY A 81 0.81 -12.46 9.28
N VAL A 82 -0.18 -13.33 9.47
CA VAL A 82 -0.44 -14.39 8.48
C VAL A 82 -0.71 -13.69 7.15
N VAL A 83 0.26 -13.71 6.23
CA VAL A 83 -0.03 -13.42 4.82
C VAL A 83 -0.99 -14.51 4.38
N CYS A 84 -2.26 -14.16 4.23
CA CYS A 84 -3.28 -15.11 3.80
C CYS A 84 -2.80 -15.77 2.49
N GLY A 85 -2.40 -17.03 2.57
CA GLY A 85 -1.88 -17.84 1.45
C GLY A 85 -2.92 -18.12 0.36
N ARG A 86 -4.07 -17.42 0.39
CA ARG A 86 -5.20 -17.57 -0.52
C ARG A 86 -5.58 -16.26 -1.24
N GLY A 87 -4.68 -15.26 -1.23
CA GLY A 87 -4.91 -13.93 -1.82
C GLY A 87 -4.12 -13.63 -3.11
N ARG A 88 -3.33 -14.57 -3.63
CA ARG A 88 -2.85 -14.46 -5.02
C ARG A 88 -3.95 -15.01 -5.92
N ASN A 89 -4.74 -14.11 -6.52
CA ASN A 89 -5.62 -14.45 -7.62
C ASN A 89 -4.79 -15.20 -8.69
N PRO A 90 -5.23 -16.35 -9.23
CA PRO A 90 -4.54 -17.02 -10.32
C PRO A 90 -4.28 -16.10 -11.52
#